data_AF-A0A5J9SEJ9-F1
#
_entry.id   AF-A0A5J9SEJ9-F1
#
_cell.length_a   1.000
_cell.length_b   1.000
_cell.length_c   1.000
_cell.angle_alpha   90.00
_cell.angle_beta   90.00
_cell.angle_gamma   90.00
#
_symmetry.space_group_name_H-M   'P 1'
#
loop_
_entity.id
_entity.type
_entity.pdbx_description
1 polymer ?
#
loop_
_entity_poly.entity_id
_entity_poly.type
_entity_poly.pdbx_seq_one_letter_code
_entity_poly.pdbx_strand_id
1 'polypeptide(L)'
;MKKEYTWFMELKNFATGLGWNNAKQTVDCPDEWWNEHLAKCNNPEKGIKCNHVRFKKQGPKYLEDLHLLFEKVHVTGASASCPGDVSSAESS
;
A
#
# COMPACT_ATOMS: atom_id res chain seq x y z
N MET A 1 4.00 -8.08 -0.57
CA MET A 1 4.70 -6.85 -0.13
C MET A 1 4.00 -5.58 -0.64
N LYS A 2 4.09 -5.22 -1.93
CA LYS A 2 3.40 -4.01 -2.46
C LYS A 2 1.89 -3.97 -2.19
N LYS A 3 1.15 -5.06 -2.44
CA LYS A 3 -0.29 -5.15 -2.18
C LYS A 3 -0.66 -4.89 -0.71
N GLU A 4 0.10 -5.45 0.21
CA GLU A 4 -0.14 -5.30 1.65
C GLU A 4 0.14 -3.86 2.10
N TYR A 5 1.22 -3.26 1.59
CA TYR A 5 1.50 -1.84 1.78
C TYR A 5 0.38 -0.97 1.22
N THR A 6 -0.13 -1.25 0.01
CA THR A 6 -1.26 -0.52 -0.58
C THR A 6 -2.50 -0.57 0.31
N TRP A 7 -2.91 -1.75 0.78
CA TRP A 7 -4.05 -1.86 1.71
C TRP A 7 -3.82 -1.10 3.01
N PHE A 8 -2.59 -1.09 3.51
CA PHE A 8 -2.27 -0.35 4.73
C PHE A 8 -2.31 1.17 4.52
N MET A 9 -1.85 1.66 3.37
CA MET A 9 -1.94 3.07 3.01
C MET A 9 -3.39 3.50 2.77
N GLU A 10 -4.22 2.65 2.17
CA GLU A 10 -5.68 2.86 2.09
C GLU A 10 -6.29 3.01 3.49
N LEU A 11 -5.98 2.10 4.42
CA LEU A 11 -6.39 2.21 5.81
C LEU A 11 -5.93 3.53 6.45
N LYS A 12 -4.66 3.92 6.30
CA LYS A 12 -4.15 5.19 6.84
C LYS A 12 -4.91 6.39 6.29
N ASN A 13 -5.29 6.36 5.01
CA ASN A 13 -6.09 7.41 4.40
C ASN A 13 -7.51 7.48 4.99
N PHE A 14 -8.17 6.33 5.24
CA PHE A 14 -9.48 6.31 5.92
C PHE A 14 -9.40 6.80 7.37
N ALA A 15 -8.30 6.51 8.04
CA ALA A 15 -8.05 6.92 9.42
C ALA A 15 -7.39 8.32 9.53
N THR A 16 -7.41 9.12 8.46
CA THR A 16 -6.81 10.46 8.48
C THR A 16 -7.42 11.32 9.58
N GLY A 17 -6.57 11.94 10.40
CA GLY A 17 -7.00 12.73 11.55
C GLY A 17 -7.29 11.92 12.81
N LEU A 18 -7.16 10.59 12.77
CA LEU A 18 -7.19 9.73 13.95
C LEU A 18 -5.77 9.54 14.53
N GLY A 19 -5.70 8.91 15.70
CA GLY A 19 -4.45 8.66 16.41
C GLY A 19 -3.55 7.64 15.70
N TRP A 20 -2.29 7.58 16.14
CA TRP A 20 -1.29 6.62 15.67
C TRP A 20 -0.64 5.88 16.85
N ASN A 21 -0.59 4.55 16.77
CA ASN A 21 0.08 3.73 17.77
C ASN A 21 1.50 3.38 17.29
N ASN A 22 2.50 4.06 17.85
CA ASN A 22 3.89 3.86 17.44
C ASN A 22 4.44 2.46 17.77
N ALA A 23 4.01 1.84 18.87
CA ALA A 23 4.47 0.50 19.26
C ALA A 23 3.93 -0.59 18.31
N LYS A 24 2.65 -0.46 17.93
CA LYS A 24 1.97 -1.41 17.03
C LYS A 24 2.10 -1.04 15.56
N GLN A 25 2.72 0.10 15.25
CA GLN A 25 2.87 0.63 13.90
C GLN A 25 1.54 0.63 13.12
N THR A 26 0.44 1.02 13.77
CA THR A 26 -0.90 1.00 13.17
C THR A 26 -1.75 2.16 13.70
N VAL A 27 -2.91 2.37 13.07
CA VAL A 27 -3.86 3.41 13.45
C VAL A 27 -4.41 3.15 14.85
N ASP A 28 -4.44 4.18 15.69
CA ASP A 28 -4.98 4.12 17.05
C ASP A 28 -6.40 4.69 17.02
N CYS A 29 -7.38 3.79 16.91
CA CYS A 29 -8.78 4.13 16.70
C CYS A 29 -9.67 3.33 17.66
N PRO A 30 -10.80 3.91 18.12
CA PRO A 30 -11.74 3.21 18.97
C PRO A 30 -12.38 2.03 18.24
N ASP A 31 -12.84 1.04 19.01
CA ASP A 31 -13.46 -0.17 18.46
C ASP A 31 -14.72 0.15 17.63
N GLU A 32 -15.47 1.18 18.01
CA GLU A 32 -16.63 1.67 17.26
C GLU A 32 -16.25 2.06 15.83
N TRP A 33 -15.20 2.86 15.67
CA TRP A 33 -14.69 3.23 14.34
C TRP A 33 -14.24 2.01 13.54
N TRP A 34 -13.52 1.07 14.17
CA TRP A 34 -13.12 -0.17 13.50
C TRP A 34 -14.31 -0.99 13.03
N ASN A 35 -15.36 -1.10 13.85
CA ASN A 35 -16.57 -1.84 13.50
C ASN A 35 -17.30 -1.20 12.32
N GLU A 36 -17.48 0.13 12.34
CA GLU A 36 -18.07 0.85 11.22
C GLU A 36 -17.24 0.76 9.94
N HIS A 37 -15.93 0.96 10.04
CA HIS A 37 -15.01 0.90 8.90
C HIS A 37 -15.04 -0.47 8.26
N LEU A 38 -14.97 -1.55 9.05
CA LEU A 38 -14.99 -2.91 8.53
C LEU A 38 -16.37 -3.25 7.95
N ALA A 39 -17.47 -2.79 8.54
CA ALA A 39 -18.81 -2.97 7.97
C ALA A 39 -18.94 -2.32 6.59
N LYS A 40 -18.43 -1.09 6.43
CA LYS A 40 -18.43 -0.34 5.15
C LYS A 40 -17.47 -0.91 4.10
N CYS A 41 -16.29 -1.38 4.54
CA CYS A 41 -15.24 -1.90 3.66
C CYS A 41 -15.47 -3.35 3.23
N ASN A 42 -16.23 -4.13 4.00
CA ASN A 42 -16.63 -5.48 3.61
C ASN A 42 -17.60 -5.43 2.42
N ASN A 43 -17.54 -6.44 1.55
CA ASN A 43 -18.58 -6.69 0.56
C ASN A 43 -19.28 -8.01 0.90
N PRO A 44 -20.34 -7.97 1.73
CA PRO A 44 -21.02 -9.17 2.20
C PRO A 44 -21.72 -9.92 1.07
N GLU A 45 -22.25 -9.22 0.06
CA GLU A 45 -22.92 -9.84 -1.10
C GLU A 45 -21.98 -10.76 -1.89
N LYS A 46 -20.70 -10.39 -1.97
CA LYS A 46 -19.66 -11.18 -2.64
C LYS A 46 -18.86 -12.08 -1.69
N GLY A 47 -19.19 -12.07 -0.39
CA GLY A 47 -18.44 -12.80 0.64
C GLY A 47 -17.00 -12.31 0.84
N ILE A 48 -16.67 -11.08 0.42
CA ILE A 48 -15.29 -10.54 0.48
C ILE A 48 -15.11 -9.76 1.78
N LYS A 49 -14.12 -10.17 2.58
CA LYS A 49 -13.73 -9.47 3.81
C LYS A 49 -12.69 -8.38 3.52
N CYS A 50 -12.82 -7.26 4.22
CA CYS A 50 -11.88 -6.15 4.18
C CYS A 50 -10.51 -6.57 4.71
N ASN A 51 -9.45 -6.34 3.93
CA ASN A 51 -8.08 -6.70 4.32
C ASN A 51 -7.56 -5.89 5.51
N HIS A 52 -8.16 -4.72 5.80
CA HIS A 52 -7.71 -3.83 6.86
C HIS A 52 -7.82 -4.46 8.26
N VAL A 53 -8.69 -5.46 8.44
CA VAL A 53 -8.86 -6.18 9.72
C VAL A 53 -7.55 -6.76 10.25
N ARG A 54 -6.63 -7.11 9.35
CA ARG A 54 -5.31 -7.66 9.69
C ARG A 54 -4.43 -6.66 10.43
N PHE A 55 -4.65 -5.35 10.20
CA PHE A 55 -3.83 -4.29 10.76
C PHE A 55 -4.35 -3.76 12.11
N LYS A 56 -5.52 -4.25 12.58
CA LYS A 56 -6.12 -3.79 13.84
C LYS A 56 -5.23 -4.00 15.06
N LYS A 57 -4.46 -5.10 15.07
CA LYS A 57 -3.57 -5.43 16.20
C LYS A 57 -2.13 -4.96 16.00
N GLN A 58 -1.66 -4.95 14.75
CA GLN A 58 -0.29 -4.62 14.37
C GLN A 58 -0.28 -4.25 12.88
N GLY A 59 0.43 -3.20 12.51
CA GLY A 59 0.63 -2.86 11.10
C GLY A 59 1.60 -3.80 10.38
N PRO A 60 1.93 -3.49 9.11
CA PRO A 60 2.90 -4.24 8.35
C PRO A 60 4.26 -4.32 9.06
N LYS A 61 4.92 -5.48 8.95
CA LYS A 61 6.32 -5.60 9.36
C LYS A 61 7.19 -4.74 8.46
N TYR A 62 8.24 -4.15 9.03
CA TYR A 62 9.22 -3.33 8.29
C TYR A 62 8.57 -2.14 7.57
N LEU A 63 7.57 -1.50 8.19
CA LEU A 63 6.80 -0.41 7.59
C LEU A 63 7.68 0.71 7.02
N GLU A 64 8.74 1.09 7.73
CA GLU A 64 9.72 2.10 7.27
C GLU A 64 10.40 1.70 5.95
N ASP A 65 10.83 0.44 5.82
CA ASP A 65 11.41 -0.07 4.58
C ASP A 65 10.38 -0.08 3.45
N LEU A 66 9.12 -0.43 3.76
CA LEU A 66 8.03 -0.38 2.79
C LEU A 66 7.75 1.04 2.29
N HIS A 67 7.84 2.04 3.17
CA HIS A 67 7.76 3.45 2.79
C HIS A 67 8.87 3.82 1.81
N LEU A 68 10.12 3.46 2.13
CA LEU A 68 11.26 3.69 1.22
C LEU A 68 11.06 3.01 -0.15
N LEU A 69 10.55 1.78 -0.16
CA LEU A 69 10.37 0.97 -1.37
C LEU A 69 9.18 1.40 -2.24
N PHE A 70 8.08 1.91 -1.65
CA PHE A 70 6.81 2.07 -2.37
C PHE A 70 6.21 3.48 -2.31
N GLU A 71 6.61 4.35 -1.39
CA GLU A 71 6.09 5.72 -1.32
C GLU A 71 6.65 6.61 -2.43
N LYS A 72 7.92 6.41 -2.82
CA LYS A 72 8.64 7.29 -3.76
C LYS A 72 8.84 6.72 -5.16
N VAL A 73 8.32 5.52 -5.45
CA VAL A 73 8.49 4.90 -6.77
C VAL A 73 7.56 5.56 -7.79
N HIS A 74 8.03 6.66 -8.36
CA HIS A 74 7.61 7.13 -9.67
C HIS A 74 8.34 6.30 -10.72
N VAL A 75 7.89 5.08 -11.04
CA VAL A 75 8.27 4.49 -12.32
C VAL A 75 7.45 5.23 -13.38
N THR A 76 7.96 6.37 -13.84
CA THR A 76 7.56 6.88 -15.14
C THR A 76 8.12 5.86 -16.12
N GLY A 77 7.26 5.04 -16.75
CA GLY A 77 7.66 3.99 -17.69
C GLY A 77 8.29 4.51 -19.00
N ALA A 78 8.95 5.67 -18.95
CA ALA A 78 9.52 6.39 -20.08
C ALA A 78 11.01 6.11 -20.30
N SER A 79 11.63 5.15 -19.61
CA SER A 79 13.06 4.86 -19.78
C SER A 79 13.38 3.38 -19.58
N ALA A 80 13.03 2.56 -20.56
CA ALA A 80 13.76 1.34 -20.84
C ALA A 80 14.70 1.65 -22.03
N SER A 81 15.94 2.04 -21.73
CA SER A 81 17.00 2.11 -22.75
C SER A 81 17.86 0.86 -22.58
N CYS A 82 17.87 0.00 -23.60
CA CYS A 82 18.89 -1.02 -23.75
C CYS A 82 20.07 -0.35 -24.46
N PRO A 83 21.23 -0.14 -23.82
CA PRO A 83 22.40 0.32 -24.54
C PRO A 83 22.94 -0.86 -25.34
N GLY A 84 22.79 -0.86 -26.67
CA GLY A 84 23.40 -1.94 -27.45
C GLY A 84 23.20 -2.02 -28.96
N ASP A 85 22.16 -1.46 -29.57
CA ASP A 85 21.94 -1.67 -31.01
C ASP A 85 21.90 -0.38 -31.83
N VAL A 86 23.07 0.05 -32.28
CA VAL A 86 23.19 0.73 -33.58
C VAL A 86 24.39 0.14 -34.33
N SER A 87 24.15 -0.98 -35.00
CA SER A 87 25.00 -1.44 -36.10
C SER A 87 24.53 -0.72 -37.36
N SER A 88 25.16 0.40 -37.70
CA SER A 88 24.98 1.07 -38.99
C SER A 88 25.61 0.20 -40.08
N ALA A 89 24.80 -0.64 -40.72
CA ALA A 89 25.19 -1.32 -41.95
C ALA A 89 25.13 -0.31 -43.12
N GLU A 90 26.22 -0.30 -43.88
CA GLU A 90 26.44 0.36 -45.16
C GLU A 90 25.31 0.08 -46.17
N SER A 91 24.97 1.04 -47.00
CA SER A 91 24.30 0.79 -48.28
C SER A 91 24.85 1.75 -49.33
N SER A 92 25.28 1.13 -50.43
CA SER A 92 26.21 1.60 -51.47
C SER A 92 25.66 2.67 -52.42
#